data_AF-A0A0S8ATZ8-F1
#
_entry.id   AF-A0A0S8ATZ8-F1
#
_cell.length_a   1.000
_cell.length_b   1.000
_cell.length_c   1.000
_cell.angle_alpha   90.00
_cell.angle_beta   90.00
_cell.angle_gamma   90.00
#
_symmetry.space_group_name_H-M   'P 1'
#
loop_
_entity.id
_entity.type
_entity.pdbx_description
1 polymer ?
#
loop_
_entity_poly.entity_id
_entity_poly.type
_entity_poly.pdbx_seq_one_letter_code
_entity_poly.pdbx_strand_id
1 'polypeptide(L)'
;MNEYNPNDGLMKTNLEVGIVGYGAYVPRYRLPASEVSRMWTGGKGGVPIKEKAVPGLDEDVVSMSIEAARNALSRAQIDPRAIRAVWVGSESHPYAVKPTSTIVAESIGAVPNTQAADWEFACKAGTEAMQAAIGFVGSGMARYALSIGMDTAQGRPGDALEYTAAAGGAAILIGPSEEAVAIIEGSYSFVTDTPDFWRRAHSNYPSHGDRFTGEPAYFKHIMGAAEALMGALGTTAADYQYAVFHQPNAKFPQRVGEQIAPGLLSPRIGNTYAGSAVIGLTATLDVAEPGDHILVVSYGSGAGSDAFSLRVTDRIDQVRNNALTTEAYIGRRTEIDYATYTRYRDKLKMA
;
A
#
# COMPACT_ATOMS: atom_id res chain seq x y z
N MET A 1 -10.06 29.96 -0.55
CA MET A 1 -8.69 29.47 -0.82
C MET A 1 -8.06 29.20 0.52
N ASN A 2 -7.53 28.00 0.76
CA ASN A 2 -6.77 27.72 1.98
C ASN A 2 -5.46 28.52 1.87
N GLU A 3 -5.17 29.39 2.84
CA GLU A 3 -3.89 30.08 2.87
C GLU A 3 -2.80 29.07 3.22
N TYR A 4 -1.83 28.88 2.31
CA TYR A 4 -0.69 28.00 2.55
C TYR A 4 0.14 28.55 3.71
N ASN A 5 0.24 27.78 4.80
CA ASN A 5 1.08 28.10 5.95
C ASN A 5 2.33 27.22 5.94
N PRO A 6 3.52 27.76 5.58
CA PRO A 6 4.74 26.96 5.55
C PRO A 6 5.18 26.46 6.93
N ASN A 7 4.59 26.95 8.03
CA ASN A 7 5.04 26.66 9.39
C ASN A 7 4.37 25.43 10.02
N ASP A 8 3.21 24.98 9.53
CA ASP A 8 2.56 23.76 10.03
C ASP A 8 2.87 22.52 9.18
N GLY A 9 3.36 22.71 7.94
CA GLY A 9 3.70 21.63 7.01
C GLY A 9 2.50 20.80 6.54
N LEU A 10 1.28 21.26 6.81
CA LEU A 10 0.06 20.58 6.40
C LEU A 10 -0.10 20.64 4.88
N MET A 11 -0.18 19.47 4.26
CA MET A 11 -0.49 19.37 2.84
C MET A 11 -2.00 19.28 2.67
N LYS A 12 -2.60 20.40 2.26
CA LYS A 12 -4.04 20.49 1.99
C LYS A 12 -4.29 21.19 0.65
N THR A 13 -5.17 20.62 -0.15
CA THR A 13 -5.49 21.12 -1.48
C THR A 13 -6.45 22.31 -1.43
N ASN A 14 -6.52 23.06 -2.53
CA ASN A 14 -7.48 24.17 -2.67
C ASN A 14 -8.89 23.68 -2.99
N LEU A 15 -8.99 22.70 -3.88
CA LEU A 15 -10.22 21.95 -4.12
C LEU A 15 -10.23 20.74 -3.18
N GLU A 16 -11.35 20.49 -2.53
CA GLU A 16 -11.51 19.29 -1.71
C GLU A 16 -11.53 18.05 -2.60
N VAL A 17 -10.82 17.02 -2.14
CA VAL A 17 -10.67 15.75 -2.86
C VAL A 17 -10.90 14.58 -1.92
N GLY A 18 -11.14 13.42 -2.51
CA GLY A 18 -11.28 12.19 -1.75
C GLY A 18 -11.06 10.96 -2.61
N ILE A 19 -11.15 9.81 -1.95
CA ILE A 19 -11.11 8.50 -2.60
C ILE A 19 -12.50 8.26 -3.19
N VAL A 20 -12.61 8.18 -4.51
CA VAL A 20 -13.89 7.90 -5.21
C VAL A 20 -14.07 6.42 -5.52
N GLY A 21 -12.98 5.65 -5.51
CA GLY A 21 -12.99 4.20 -5.67
C GLY A 21 -11.70 3.57 -5.18
N TYR A 22 -11.77 2.32 -4.75
CA TYR A 22 -10.63 1.57 -4.24
C TYR A 22 -10.72 0.09 -4.61
N GLY A 23 -9.57 -0.59 -4.67
CA GLY A 23 -9.53 -2.00 -5.02
C GLY A 23 -8.26 -2.66 -4.53
N ALA A 24 -8.41 -3.80 -3.86
CA ALA A 24 -7.28 -4.61 -3.42
C ALA A 24 -6.95 -5.70 -4.45
N TYR A 25 -5.72 -6.21 -4.37
CA TYR A 25 -5.39 -7.52 -4.88
C TYR A 25 -4.45 -8.24 -3.92
N VAL A 26 -4.80 -9.48 -3.59
CA VAL A 26 -3.90 -10.43 -2.94
C VAL A 26 -3.80 -11.66 -3.83
N PRO A 27 -2.58 -12.14 -4.14
CA PRO A 27 -2.36 -13.39 -4.84
C PRO A 27 -3.17 -14.55 -4.24
N ARG A 28 -3.42 -15.59 -5.02
CA ARG A 28 -4.16 -16.75 -4.52
C ARG A 28 -3.30 -17.62 -3.60
N TYR A 29 -2.01 -17.79 -3.90
CA TYR A 29 -1.17 -18.75 -3.21
C TYR A 29 -0.67 -18.25 -1.86
N ARG A 30 -0.57 -19.15 -0.88
CA ARG A 30 -0.06 -18.87 0.47
C ARG A 30 1.02 -19.86 0.85
N LEU A 31 2.18 -19.36 1.25
CA LEU A 31 3.22 -20.17 1.86
C LEU A 31 3.08 -20.08 3.38
N PRO A 32 2.74 -21.19 4.08
CA PRO A 32 2.78 -21.24 5.53
C PRO A 32 4.18 -20.90 6.05
N ALA A 33 4.27 -20.11 7.11
CA ALA A 33 5.56 -19.80 7.72
C ALA A 33 6.23 -21.06 8.31
N SER A 34 5.44 -22.07 8.66
CA SER A 34 5.91 -23.40 9.06
C SER A 34 6.71 -24.11 7.97
N GLU A 35 6.44 -23.86 6.68
CA GLU A 35 7.20 -24.45 5.57
C GLU A 35 8.62 -23.88 5.49
N VAL A 36 8.78 -22.58 5.73
CA VAL A 36 10.10 -21.93 5.81
C VAL A 36 10.87 -22.47 7.01
N SER A 37 10.23 -22.57 8.17
CA SER A 37 10.82 -23.16 9.40
C SER A 37 11.20 -24.63 9.19
N ARG A 38 10.34 -25.43 8.57
CA ARG A 38 10.62 -26.83 8.24
C ARG A 38 11.88 -26.98 7.39
N MET A 39 12.05 -26.12 6.38
CA MET A 39 13.21 -26.19 5.48
C MET A 39 14.51 -25.75 6.14
N TRP A 40 14.51 -24.64 6.89
CA TRP A 40 15.75 -24.02 7.36
C TRP A 40 16.12 -24.32 8.81
N THR A 41 15.14 -24.61 9.67
CA THR A 41 15.37 -24.89 11.10
C THR A 41 14.89 -26.28 11.52
N GLY A 42 14.43 -27.11 10.57
CA GLY A 42 13.85 -28.42 10.84
C GLY A 42 12.53 -28.32 11.63
N GLY A 43 11.80 -27.21 11.50
CA GLY A 43 10.56 -26.95 12.22
C GLY A 43 10.77 -26.53 13.68
N LYS A 44 12.01 -26.24 14.08
CA LYS A 44 12.33 -25.79 15.44
C LYS A 44 12.17 -24.26 15.54
N GLY A 45 11.54 -23.81 16.62
CA GLY A 45 11.29 -22.39 16.89
C GLY A 45 9.90 -21.92 16.46
N GLY A 46 9.50 -20.74 16.93
CA GLY A 46 8.24 -20.10 16.55
C GLY A 46 8.32 -19.44 15.17
N VAL A 47 7.17 -19.19 14.57
CA VAL A 47 7.05 -18.45 13.30
C VAL A 47 6.49 -17.05 13.54
N PRO A 48 6.96 -16.01 12.82
CA PRO A 48 6.57 -14.63 13.11
C PRO A 48 5.19 -14.25 12.56
N ILE A 49 4.67 -15.03 11.60
CA ILE A 49 3.36 -14.85 10.97
C ILE A 49 2.75 -16.24 10.68
N LYS A 50 1.47 -16.29 10.32
CA LYS A 50 0.81 -17.55 9.91
C LYS A 50 1.33 -18.03 8.57
N GLU A 51 1.29 -17.15 7.58
CA GLU A 51 1.61 -17.43 6.18
C GLU A 51 1.82 -16.11 5.42
N LYS A 52 2.38 -16.20 4.21
CA LYS A 52 2.56 -15.06 3.32
C LYS A 52 1.95 -15.30 1.95
N ALA A 53 1.49 -14.24 1.29
CA ALA A 53 1.01 -14.27 -0.08
C ALA A 53 2.18 -14.46 -1.06
N VAL A 54 1.98 -15.35 -2.04
CA VAL A 54 2.95 -15.69 -3.07
C VAL A 54 2.29 -15.51 -4.43
N PRO A 55 2.89 -14.74 -5.36
CA PRO A 55 2.39 -14.65 -6.72
C PRO A 55 2.52 -16.01 -7.44
N GLY A 56 1.52 -16.35 -8.24
CA GLY A 56 1.59 -17.41 -9.24
C GLY A 56 2.58 -17.09 -10.37
N LEU A 57 2.73 -18.04 -11.30
CA LEU A 57 3.62 -17.90 -12.45
C LEU A 57 3.19 -16.80 -13.44
N ASP A 58 1.93 -16.41 -13.40
CA ASP A 58 1.28 -15.39 -14.22
C ASP A 58 0.93 -14.11 -13.42
N GLU A 59 1.40 -14.01 -12.18
CA GLU A 59 1.15 -12.87 -11.31
C GLU A 59 2.42 -12.03 -11.11
N ASP A 60 2.35 -10.74 -11.46
CA ASP A 60 3.39 -9.75 -11.22
C ASP A 60 2.77 -8.42 -10.80
N VAL A 61 3.59 -7.38 -10.60
CA VAL A 61 3.10 -6.04 -10.23
C VAL A 61 2.10 -5.51 -11.25
N VAL A 62 2.26 -5.79 -12.55
CA VAL A 62 1.35 -5.33 -13.61
C VAL A 62 -0.01 -6.00 -13.47
N SER A 63 -0.06 -7.34 -13.47
CA SER A 63 -1.33 -8.06 -13.49
C SER A 63 -2.13 -7.82 -12.21
N MET A 64 -1.46 -7.79 -11.05
CA MET A 64 -2.11 -7.45 -9.78
C MET A 64 -2.62 -6.00 -9.76
N SER A 65 -1.87 -5.05 -10.33
CA SER A 65 -2.29 -3.64 -10.41
C SER A 65 -3.51 -3.45 -11.32
N ILE A 66 -3.58 -4.18 -12.44
CA ILE A 66 -4.73 -4.14 -13.36
C ILE A 66 -6.00 -4.59 -12.63
N GLU A 67 -5.94 -5.70 -11.89
CA GLU A 67 -7.10 -6.22 -11.16
C GLU A 67 -7.54 -5.28 -10.03
N ALA A 68 -6.58 -4.73 -9.26
CA ALA A 68 -6.86 -3.72 -8.26
C ALA A 68 -7.51 -2.46 -8.87
N ALA A 69 -7.00 -1.98 -10.01
CA ALA A 69 -7.54 -0.82 -10.72
C ALA A 69 -8.96 -1.06 -11.26
N ARG A 70 -9.25 -2.25 -11.79
CA ARG A 70 -10.60 -2.65 -12.23
C ARG A 70 -11.61 -2.65 -11.08
N ASN A 71 -11.19 -3.13 -9.91
CA ASN A 71 -12.02 -3.07 -8.71
C ASN A 71 -12.28 -1.61 -8.28
N ALA A 72 -11.26 -0.76 -8.30
CA ALA A 72 -11.40 0.67 -7.98
C ALA A 72 -12.39 1.36 -8.94
N LEU A 73 -12.29 1.09 -10.25
CA LEU A 73 -13.21 1.60 -11.26
C LEU A 73 -14.64 1.09 -11.06
N SER A 74 -14.81 -0.19 -10.71
CA SER A 74 -16.13 -0.79 -10.46
C SER A 74 -16.84 -0.13 -9.27
N ARG A 75 -16.09 0.26 -8.23
CA ARG A 75 -16.63 1.05 -7.11
C ARG A 75 -16.89 2.51 -7.49
N ALA A 76 -15.99 3.13 -8.26
CA ALA A 76 -16.14 4.53 -8.63
C ALA A 76 -17.29 4.79 -9.60
N GLN A 77 -17.59 3.83 -10.49
CA GLN A 77 -18.61 3.93 -11.53
C GLN A 77 -18.38 5.12 -12.48
N ILE A 78 -17.13 5.40 -12.82
CA ILE A 78 -16.74 6.46 -13.76
C ILE A 78 -16.31 5.89 -15.12
N ASP A 79 -16.30 6.74 -16.14
CA ASP A 79 -15.63 6.45 -17.40
C ASP A 79 -14.10 6.48 -17.20
N PRO A 80 -13.36 5.37 -17.46
CA PRO A 80 -11.91 5.34 -17.29
C PRO A 80 -11.16 6.41 -18.09
N ARG A 81 -11.72 6.90 -19.21
CA ARG A 81 -11.12 7.96 -20.03
C ARG A 81 -11.05 9.32 -19.33
N ALA A 82 -11.78 9.49 -18.23
CA ALA A 82 -11.69 10.67 -17.38
C ALA A 82 -10.46 10.66 -16.46
N ILE A 83 -9.76 9.52 -16.34
CA ILE A 83 -8.53 9.40 -15.55
C ILE A 83 -7.37 10.07 -16.29
N ARG A 84 -6.79 11.09 -15.67
CA ARG A 84 -5.71 11.89 -16.25
C ARG A 84 -4.32 11.53 -15.74
N ALA A 85 -4.23 10.68 -14.71
CA ALA A 85 -2.98 10.08 -14.28
C ALA A 85 -3.19 8.63 -13.80
N VAL A 86 -2.29 7.74 -14.19
CA VAL A 86 -2.17 6.37 -13.66
C VAL A 86 -0.74 6.21 -13.16
N TRP A 87 -0.59 6.10 -11.85
CA TRP A 87 0.70 6.03 -11.19
C TRP A 87 0.82 4.76 -10.37
N VAL A 88 1.94 4.06 -10.55
CA VAL A 88 2.19 2.78 -9.86
C VAL A 88 3.46 2.91 -9.02
N GLY A 89 3.30 2.86 -7.71
CA GLY A 89 4.38 2.76 -6.75
C GLY A 89 4.75 1.31 -6.47
N SER A 90 6.00 0.97 -6.69
CA SER A 90 6.56 -0.36 -6.44
C SER A 90 8.08 -0.29 -6.30
N GLU A 91 8.68 -1.21 -5.56
CA GLU A 91 10.13 -1.47 -5.60
C GLU A 91 10.46 -2.78 -6.34
N SER A 92 9.48 -3.34 -7.05
CA SER A 92 9.57 -4.62 -7.77
C SER A 92 8.95 -4.59 -9.17
N HIS A 93 9.04 -3.43 -9.84
CA HIS A 93 8.64 -3.28 -11.24
C HIS A 93 9.28 -4.37 -12.14
N PRO A 94 8.52 -4.96 -13.08
CA PRO A 94 9.02 -6.06 -13.91
C PRO A 94 10.04 -5.60 -14.96
N TYR A 95 10.03 -4.31 -15.31
CA TYR A 95 10.96 -3.72 -16.27
C TYR A 95 11.73 -2.58 -15.62
N ALA A 96 13.01 -2.45 -15.97
CA ALA A 96 13.86 -1.37 -15.47
C ALA A 96 13.54 0.00 -16.10
N VAL A 97 12.86 0.03 -17.26
CA VAL A 97 12.62 1.27 -18.02
C VAL A 97 11.17 1.38 -18.50
N LYS A 98 10.58 0.30 -19.02
CA LYS A 98 9.19 0.31 -19.50
C LYS A 98 8.25 0.51 -18.31
N PRO A 99 7.46 1.58 -18.24
CA PRO A 99 6.62 1.82 -17.07
C PRO A 99 5.46 0.83 -16.98
N THR A 100 5.30 0.24 -15.80
CA THR A 100 4.17 -0.57 -15.35
C THR A 100 2.86 0.18 -15.56
N SER A 101 2.84 1.46 -15.19
CA SER A 101 1.72 2.39 -15.34
C SER A 101 1.16 2.47 -16.76
N THR A 102 2.00 2.42 -17.80
CA THR A 102 1.53 2.45 -19.20
C THR A 102 0.71 1.21 -19.56
N ILE A 103 1.13 0.04 -19.07
CA ILE A 103 0.43 -1.23 -19.29
C ILE A 103 -0.90 -1.23 -18.54
N VAL A 104 -0.90 -0.73 -17.30
CA VAL A 104 -2.12 -0.62 -16.48
C VAL A 104 -3.11 0.35 -17.14
N ALA A 105 -2.66 1.55 -17.53
CA ALA A 105 -3.52 2.57 -18.13
C ALA A 105 -4.19 2.08 -19.43
N GLU A 106 -3.45 1.39 -20.29
CA GLU A 106 -3.99 0.74 -21.50
C GLU A 106 -5.03 -0.31 -21.12
N SER A 107 -4.69 -1.20 -20.18
CA SER A 107 -5.53 -2.35 -19.80
C SER A 107 -6.86 -1.98 -19.15
N ILE A 108 -6.97 -0.79 -18.57
CA ILE A 108 -8.21 -0.25 -17.98
C ILE A 108 -8.92 0.76 -18.89
N GLY A 109 -8.37 1.05 -20.08
CA GLY A 109 -8.98 1.96 -21.05
C GLY A 109 -8.90 3.46 -20.69
N ALA A 110 -7.91 3.87 -19.89
CA ALA A 110 -7.70 5.28 -19.54
C ALA A 110 -7.02 6.10 -20.67
N VAL A 111 -6.25 5.42 -21.51
CA VAL A 111 -5.48 5.96 -22.64
C VAL A 111 -6.35 6.59 -23.75
N PRO A 112 -5.76 7.41 -24.65
CA PRO A 112 -4.36 7.87 -24.72
C PRO A 112 -4.08 9.13 -23.90
N ASN A 113 -5.11 9.69 -23.28
CA ASN A 113 -5.12 11.02 -22.69
C ASN A 113 -4.85 10.94 -21.18
N THR A 114 -3.72 10.35 -20.80
CA THR A 114 -3.37 10.06 -19.39
C THR A 114 -1.87 10.18 -19.17
N GLN A 115 -1.46 10.76 -18.04
CA GLN A 115 -0.08 10.71 -17.58
C GLN A 115 0.19 9.34 -16.94
N ALA A 116 1.27 8.68 -17.34
CA ALA A 116 1.68 7.40 -16.75
C ALA A 116 3.11 7.52 -16.22
N ALA A 117 3.32 7.09 -14.98
CA ALA A 117 4.65 7.05 -14.36
C ALA A 117 4.70 5.99 -13.26
N ASP A 118 5.89 5.45 -13.05
CA ASP A 118 6.21 4.51 -11.99
C ASP A 118 6.95 5.27 -10.88
N TRP A 119 6.63 4.97 -9.63
CA TRP A 119 7.15 5.66 -8.44
C TRP A 119 7.99 4.69 -7.61
N GLU A 120 9.12 5.18 -7.11
CA GLU A 120 10.05 4.38 -6.31
C GLU A 120 10.44 5.15 -5.04
N PHE A 121 10.04 4.62 -3.90
CA PHE A 121 10.46 5.05 -2.55
C PHE A 121 10.22 3.88 -1.58
N ALA A 122 10.91 2.76 -1.82
CA ALA A 122 10.71 1.51 -1.06
C ALA A 122 9.20 1.23 -0.80
N CYS A 123 8.85 0.92 0.43
CA CYS A 123 7.47 0.64 0.85
C CYS A 123 6.53 1.87 0.94
N LYS A 124 7.04 3.10 0.74
CA LYS A 124 6.23 4.33 0.67
C LYS A 124 5.76 4.66 -0.76
N ALA A 125 6.32 4.00 -1.78
CA ALA A 125 6.09 4.35 -3.18
C ALA A 125 4.61 4.50 -3.56
N GLY A 126 3.74 3.64 -3.02
CA GLY A 126 2.29 3.72 -3.25
C GLY A 126 1.64 4.97 -2.65
N THR A 127 2.10 5.43 -1.49
CA THR A 127 1.57 6.66 -0.87
C THR A 127 2.19 7.92 -1.44
N GLU A 128 3.42 7.87 -1.98
CA GLU A 128 3.99 8.95 -2.79
C GLU A 128 3.14 9.21 -4.04
N ALA A 129 2.75 8.14 -4.76
CA ALA A 129 1.81 8.25 -5.87
C ALA A 129 0.44 8.78 -5.43
N MET A 130 0.00 8.47 -4.20
CA MET A 130 -1.25 8.99 -3.64
C MET A 130 -1.16 10.49 -3.32
N GLN A 131 -0.06 10.96 -2.73
CA GLN A 131 0.20 12.38 -2.49
C GLN A 131 0.19 13.19 -3.78
N ALA A 132 0.87 12.68 -4.81
CA ALA A 132 0.83 13.30 -6.12
C ALA A 132 -0.59 13.35 -6.69
N ALA A 133 -1.38 12.27 -6.53
CA ALA A 133 -2.75 12.21 -7.05
C ALA A 133 -3.67 13.21 -6.36
N ILE A 134 -3.52 13.38 -5.05
CA ILE A 134 -4.21 14.40 -4.24
C ILE A 134 -3.91 15.79 -4.78
N GLY A 135 -2.63 16.16 -4.95
CA GLY A 135 -2.25 17.46 -5.48
C GLY A 135 -2.71 17.69 -6.94
N PHE A 136 -2.65 16.65 -7.78
CA PHE A 136 -3.04 16.74 -9.19
C PHE A 136 -4.54 16.98 -9.38
N VAL A 137 -5.38 16.31 -8.60
CA VAL A 137 -6.83 16.55 -8.61
C VAL A 137 -7.17 17.85 -7.88
N GLY A 138 -6.60 18.07 -6.70
CA GLY A 138 -6.91 19.21 -5.84
C GLY A 138 -6.43 20.56 -6.34
N SER A 139 -5.54 20.58 -7.34
CA SER A 139 -5.15 21.78 -8.11
C SER A 139 -6.09 22.10 -9.27
N GLY A 140 -6.97 21.16 -9.65
CA GLY A 140 -7.86 21.28 -10.81
C GLY A 140 -7.22 20.88 -12.15
N MET A 141 -6.00 20.35 -12.16
CA MET A 141 -5.35 19.86 -13.39
C MET A 141 -6.03 18.60 -13.96
N ALA A 142 -6.68 17.83 -13.09
CA ALA A 142 -7.37 16.60 -13.43
C ALA A 142 -8.63 16.42 -12.60
N ARG A 143 -9.62 15.72 -13.15
CA ARG A 143 -10.77 15.28 -12.36
C ARG A 143 -10.49 14.02 -11.57
N TYR A 144 -9.78 13.06 -12.16
CA TYR A 144 -9.39 11.82 -11.47
C TYR A 144 -7.94 11.44 -11.73
N ALA A 145 -7.32 10.84 -10.71
CA ALA A 145 -5.98 10.28 -10.76
C ALA A 145 -5.95 8.95 -9.98
N LEU A 146 -5.40 7.91 -10.61
CA LEU A 146 -5.28 6.58 -10.04
C LEU A 146 -3.87 6.42 -9.45
N SER A 147 -3.80 6.20 -8.14
CA SER A 147 -2.58 5.77 -7.44
C SER A 147 -2.66 4.28 -7.13
N ILE A 148 -1.56 3.55 -7.33
CA ILE A 148 -1.48 2.12 -7.02
C ILE A 148 -0.21 1.87 -6.21
N GLY A 149 -0.35 1.20 -5.07
CA GLY A 149 0.78 0.61 -4.35
C GLY A 149 0.72 -0.91 -4.50
N MET A 150 1.74 -1.51 -5.13
CA MET A 150 1.73 -2.94 -5.45
C MET A 150 3.16 -3.49 -5.48
N ASP A 151 3.39 -4.65 -4.88
CA ASP A 151 4.73 -5.25 -4.87
C ASP A 151 4.73 -6.77 -4.88
N THR A 152 5.88 -7.30 -5.29
CA THR A 152 6.31 -8.71 -5.20
C THR A 152 7.62 -8.81 -4.42
N ALA A 153 7.59 -8.46 -3.14
CA ALA A 153 8.75 -8.36 -2.26
C ALA A 153 9.67 -9.59 -2.31
N GLN A 154 10.98 -9.37 -2.33
CA GLN A 154 11.99 -10.43 -2.44
C GLN A 154 12.64 -10.73 -1.08
N GLY A 155 12.49 -11.97 -0.60
CA GLY A 155 13.19 -12.48 0.58
C GLY A 155 14.25 -13.51 0.20
N ARG A 156 15.47 -13.34 0.71
CA ARG A 156 16.59 -14.28 0.48
C ARG A 156 16.28 -15.63 1.15
N PRO A 157 16.57 -16.78 0.49
CA PRO A 157 16.40 -18.08 1.13
C PRO A 157 17.18 -18.20 2.45
N GLY A 158 16.51 -18.63 3.51
CA GLY A 158 17.06 -18.80 4.86
C GLY A 158 17.13 -17.52 5.69
N ASP A 159 16.70 -16.39 5.14
CA ASP A 159 16.71 -15.08 5.81
C ASP A 159 15.44 -14.82 6.62
N ALA A 160 15.50 -13.95 7.63
CA ALA A 160 14.34 -13.55 8.42
C ALA A 160 13.22 -12.94 7.55
N LEU A 161 13.58 -12.17 6.52
CA LEU A 161 12.61 -11.61 5.57
C LEU A 161 11.94 -12.68 4.70
N GLU A 162 12.49 -13.89 4.58
CA GLU A 162 11.80 -14.97 3.87
C GLU A 162 10.46 -15.31 4.52
N TYR A 163 10.32 -15.13 5.83
CA TYR A 163 9.04 -15.37 6.49
C TYR A 163 7.98 -14.33 6.10
N THR A 164 8.37 -13.08 5.86
CA THR A 164 7.41 -11.97 5.75
C THR A 164 7.32 -11.36 4.35
N ALA A 165 8.36 -11.36 3.53
CA ALA A 165 8.34 -10.78 2.18
C ALA A 165 7.32 -11.48 1.28
N ALA A 166 6.26 -10.74 0.93
CA ALA A 166 5.06 -11.24 0.27
C ALA A 166 4.72 -10.44 -0.99
N ALA A 167 3.50 -10.62 -1.51
CA ALA A 167 3.02 -9.88 -2.67
C ALA A 167 1.56 -9.45 -2.51
N GLY A 168 1.21 -8.33 -3.13
CA GLY A 168 -0.13 -7.75 -3.09
C GLY A 168 -0.11 -6.24 -2.93
N GLY A 169 -1.29 -5.65 -2.82
CA GLY A 169 -1.42 -4.20 -2.72
C GLY A 169 -2.82 -3.73 -3.09
N ALA A 170 -2.93 -2.45 -3.43
CA ALA A 170 -4.20 -1.82 -3.74
C ALA A 170 -4.06 -0.62 -4.70
N ALA A 171 -5.17 -0.32 -5.36
CA ALA A 171 -5.38 0.87 -6.18
C ALA A 171 -6.38 1.80 -5.48
N ILE A 172 -6.06 3.09 -5.45
CA ILE A 172 -6.83 4.18 -4.86
C ILE A 172 -7.07 5.22 -5.95
N LEU A 173 -8.33 5.42 -6.31
CA LEU A 173 -8.74 6.42 -7.29
C LEU A 173 -9.12 7.70 -6.55
N ILE A 174 -8.35 8.76 -6.77
CA ILE A 174 -8.60 10.09 -6.21
C ILE A 174 -9.48 10.87 -7.17
N GLY A 175 -10.45 11.59 -6.63
CA GLY A 175 -11.38 12.45 -7.36
C GLY A 175 -11.95 13.56 -6.49
N PRO A 176 -12.97 14.27 -7.01
CA PRO A 176 -13.64 15.35 -6.27
C PRO A 176 -14.32 14.83 -4.99
N SER A 177 -14.34 15.64 -3.92
CA SER A 177 -14.88 15.21 -2.62
C SER A 177 -16.37 14.87 -2.66
N GLU A 178 -17.15 15.48 -3.55
CA GLU A 178 -18.58 15.22 -3.71
C GLU A 178 -18.91 13.82 -4.24
N GLU A 179 -17.93 13.13 -4.83
CA GLU A 179 -18.06 11.75 -5.32
C GLU A 179 -17.29 10.74 -4.46
N ALA A 180 -16.67 11.19 -3.38
CA ALA A 180 -15.76 10.39 -2.58
C ALA A 180 -16.51 9.45 -1.63
N VAL A 181 -16.00 8.24 -1.45
CA VAL A 181 -16.34 7.34 -0.33
C VAL A 181 -15.61 7.73 0.96
N ALA A 182 -14.49 8.44 0.84
CA ALA A 182 -13.76 9.02 1.96
C ALA A 182 -13.08 10.32 1.53
N ILE A 183 -13.34 11.41 2.25
CA ILE A 183 -12.75 12.73 2.01
C ILE A 183 -11.38 12.78 2.65
N ILE A 184 -10.41 13.38 1.97
CA ILE A 184 -9.05 13.57 2.48
C ILE A 184 -8.98 14.95 3.15
N GLU A 185 -8.86 14.95 4.47
CA GLU A 185 -8.95 16.19 5.28
C GLU A 185 -7.62 16.95 5.29
N GLY A 186 -6.52 16.21 5.12
CA GLY A 186 -5.15 16.70 5.01
C GLY A 186 -4.15 15.55 5.00
N SER A 187 -2.92 15.86 4.62
CA SER A 187 -1.80 14.93 4.70
C SER A 187 -0.52 15.61 5.17
N TYR A 188 0.47 14.81 5.56
CA TYR A 188 1.79 15.27 5.98
C TYR A 188 2.85 14.28 5.46
N SER A 189 4.02 14.78 5.05
CA SER A 189 5.14 13.92 4.65
C SER A 189 6.38 14.23 5.49
N PHE A 190 6.97 13.19 6.09
CA PHE A 190 8.15 13.28 6.94
C PHE A 190 9.26 12.42 6.33
N VAL A 191 10.36 13.02 5.88
CA VAL A 191 11.45 12.31 5.17
C VAL A 191 12.81 12.71 5.75
N THR A 192 13.68 11.74 6.02
CA THR A 192 15.10 11.96 6.35
C THR A 192 15.99 10.88 5.74
N ASP A 193 17.23 11.20 5.36
CA ASP A 193 18.18 10.17 4.91
C ASP A 193 18.53 9.24 6.08
N THR A 194 18.07 7.99 6.01
CA THR A 194 18.27 6.94 7.01
C THR A 194 18.54 5.61 6.29
N PRO A 195 19.78 5.10 6.28
CA PRO A 195 20.15 3.91 5.51
C PRO A 195 19.78 2.62 6.24
N ASP A 196 18.48 2.35 6.40
CA ASP A 196 17.97 1.21 7.15
C ASP A 196 17.67 -0.03 6.30
N PHE A 197 17.30 0.14 5.03
CA PHE A 197 17.08 -0.95 4.08
C PHE A 197 17.25 -0.45 2.64
N TRP A 198 17.88 -1.26 1.80
CA TRP A 198 18.13 -0.93 0.39
C TRP A 198 18.35 -2.18 -0.45
N ARG A 199 18.13 -2.06 -1.76
CA ARG A 199 18.52 -3.08 -2.75
C ARG A 199 19.29 -2.41 -3.88
N ARG A 200 20.56 -2.80 -4.08
CA ARG A 200 21.37 -2.25 -5.17
C ARG A 200 20.87 -2.77 -6.52
N ALA A 201 21.13 -2.01 -7.58
CA ALA A 201 20.92 -2.48 -8.95
C ALA A 201 21.57 -3.87 -9.16
N HIS A 202 20.88 -4.74 -9.90
CA HIS A 202 21.26 -6.13 -10.16
C HIS A 202 21.37 -7.06 -8.94
N SER A 203 21.08 -6.58 -7.73
CA SER A 203 20.97 -7.43 -6.53
C SER A 203 19.58 -8.06 -6.48
N ASN A 204 19.54 -9.39 -6.29
CA ASN A 204 18.28 -10.14 -6.22
C ASN A 204 17.54 -9.93 -4.89
N TYR A 205 18.28 -9.60 -3.83
CA TYR A 205 17.75 -9.49 -2.48
C TYR A 205 18.19 -8.18 -1.83
N PRO A 206 17.35 -7.59 -0.96
CA PRO A 206 17.69 -6.39 -0.22
C PRO A 206 18.71 -6.67 0.89
N SER A 207 19.26 -5.59 1.42
CA SER A 207 20.09 -5.54 2.64
C SER A 207 19.40 -4.63 3.66
N HIS A 208 19.66 -4.84 4.95
CA HIS A 208 19.11 -4.02 6.04
C HIS A 208 20.17 -3.67 7.09
N GLY A 209 19.96 -2.55 7.78
CA GLY A 209 20.75 -2.07 8.91
C GLY A 209 20.36 -2.68 10.26
N ASP A 210 19.66 -3.82 10.26
CA ASP A 210 19.25 -4.57 11.46
C ASP A 210 18.48 -3.70 12.47
N ARG A 211 19.12 -3.38 13.60
CA ARG A 211 18.51 -2.62 14.71
C ARG A 211 18.13 -1.20 14.29
N PHE A 212 18.73 -0.67 13.22
CA PHE A 212 18.41 0.64 12.68
C PHE A 212 17.02 0.70 12.03
N THR A 213 16.44 -0.42 11.59
CA THR A 213 15.11 -0.44 10.94
C THR A 213 13.95 -0.18 11.92
N GLY A 214 14.18 -0.35 13.23
CA GLY A 214 13.16 -0.13 14.26
C GLY A 214 13.04 1.33 14.71
N GLU A 215 13.57 1.63 15.89
CA GLU A 215 13.46 2.95 16.55
C GLU A 215 13.93 4.13 15.68
N PRO A 216 15.17 4.12 15.14
CA PRO A 216 15.69 5.31 14.48
C PRO A 216 15.12 5.52 13.06
N ALA A 217 14.45 4.51 12.50
CA ALA A 217 13.84 4.57 11.18
C ALA A 217 12.30 4.47 11.26
N TYR A 218 11.72 3.26 11.32
CA TYR A 218 10.26 3.07 11.30
C TYR A 218 9.50 3.92 12.34
N PHE A 219 9.84 3.84 13.63
CA PHE A 219 9.06 4.51 14.68
C PHE A 219 9.21 6.02 14.65
N LYS A 220 10.44 6.53 14.45
CA LYS A 220 10.70 7.96 14.28
C LYS A 220 9.83 8.57 13.18
N HIS A 221 9.76 7.94 12.01
CA HIS A 221 9.08 8.51 10.85
C HIS A 221 7.56 8.37 10.96
N ILE A 222 7.05 7.21 11.41
CA ILE A 222 5.61 7.03 11.59
C ILE A 222 5.06 7.94 12.68
N MET A 223 5.68 7.96 13.87
CA MET A 223 5.20 8.80 14.97
C MET A 223 5.33 10.28 14.60
N GLY A 224 6.47 10.68 14.01
CA GLY A 224 6.68 12.06 13.57
C GLY A 224 5.65 12.53 12.54
N ALA A 225 5.32 11.72 11.54
CA ALA A 225 4.30 12.06 10.55
C ALA A 225 2.88 12.11 11.15
N ALA A 226 2.55 11.14 12.00
CA ALA A 226 1.23 11.06 12.65
C ALA A 226 0.99 12.24 13.60
N GLU A 227 1.95 12.53 14.48
CA GLU A 227 1.87 13.62 15.46
C GLU A 227 1.83 14.98 14.77
N ALA A 228 2.63 15.19 13.73
CA ALA A 228 2.63 16.44 12.96
C ALA A 228 1.29 16.66 12.25
N LEU A 229 0.75 15.64 11.59
CA LEU A 229 -0.57 15.73 10.94
C LEU A 229 -1.67 16.03 11.95
N MET A 230 -1.74 15.26 13.04
CA MET A 230 -2.76 15.44 14.07
C MET A 230 -2.67 16.83 14.71
N GLY A 231 -1.45 17.28 15.03
CA GLY A 231 -1.21 18.61 15.57
C GLY A 231 -1.66 19.72 14.63
N ALA A 232 -1.36 19.60 13.33
CA ALA A 232 -1.78 20.58 12.32
C ALA A 232 -3.30 20.59 12.07
N LEU A 233 -3.97 19.44 12.22
CA LEU A 233 -5.43 19.33 12.12
C LEU A 233 -6.16 19.64 13.42
N GLY A 234 -5.43 19.81 14.54
CA GLY A 234 -6.04 19.99 15.87
C GLY A 234 -6.79 18.75 16.36
N THR A 235 -6.36 17.56 15.94
CA THR A 235 -6.95 16.26 16.32
C THR A 235 -6.00 15.47 17.22
N THR A 236 -6.48 14.36 17.76
CA THR A 236 -5.77 13.42 18.60
C THR A 236 -6.09 11.99 18.16
N ALA A 237 -5.33 11.00 18.66
CA ALA A 237 -5.60 9.59 18.34
C ALA A 237 -7.02 9.13 18.71
N ALA A 238 -7.68 9.78 19.67
CA ALA A 238 -9.05 9.45 20.09
C ALA A 238 -10.11 9.88 19.06
N ASP A 239 -9.77 10.80 18.15
CA ASP A 239 -10.69 11.28 17.11
C ASP A 239 -10.78 10.33 15.92
N TYR A 240 -9.90 9.33 15.84
CA TYR A 240 -9.88 8.34 14.76
C TYR A 240 -10.51 7.03 15.20
N GLN A 241 -11.46 6.54 14.40
CA GLN A 241 -12.09 5.23 14.63
C GLN A 241 -11.15 4.10 14.23
N TYR A 242 -10.36 4.31 13.18
CA TYR A 242 -9.38 3.35 12.67
C TYR A 242 -8.02 3.99 12.41
N ALA A 243 -6.98 3.18 12.55
CA ALA A 243 -5.63 3.52 12.15
C ALA A 243 -5.06 2.42 11.23
N VAL A 244 -4.25 2.83 10.25
CA VAL A 244 -3.54 1.93 9.35
C VAL A 244 -2.08 2.35 9.33
N PHE A 245 -1.20 1.45 9.78
CA PHE A 245 0.24 1.68 9.75
C PHE A 245 0.89 0.75 8.73
N HIS A 246 1.99 1.20 8.10
CA HIS A 246 2.84 0.29 7.31
C HIS A 246 3.21 -0.93 8.16
N GLN A 247 3.10 -2.14 7.62
CA GLN A 247 3.11 -3.37 8.41
C GLN A 247 4.22 -4.32 7.96
N PRO A 248 5.50 -4.04 8.28
CA PRO A 248 6.62 -4.88 7.87
C PRO A 248 6.64 -6.23 8.60
N ASN A 249 5.98 -6.27 9.76
CA ASN A 249 5.71 -7.45 10.57
C ASN A 249 4.44 -7.21 11.40
N ALA A 250 4.00 -8.23 12.14
CA ALA A 250 2.81 -8.18 12.98
C ALA A 250 2.90 -7.19 14.16
N LYS A 251 4.10 -6.99 14.71
CA LYS A 251 4.31 -6.31 16.00
C LYS A 251 4.48 -4.80 15.87
N PHE A 252 5.07 -4.32 14.78
CA PHE A 252 5.42 -2.91 14.63
C PHE A 252 4.17 -2.00 14.63
N PRO A 253 3.13 -2.25 13.81
CA PRO A 253 1.87 -1.51 13.88
C PRO A 253 1.23 -1.53 15.27
N GLN A 254 1.24 -2.68 15.95
CA GLN A 254 0.66 -2.85 17.29
C GLN A 254 1.38 -2.03 18.36
N ARG A 255 2.67 -1.73 18.16
CA ARG A 255 3.44 -0.84 19.04
C ARG A 255 3.15 0.64 18.80
N VAL A 256 2.59 0.99 17.64
CA VAL A 256 2.24 2.37 17.29
C VAL A 256 0.85 2.71 17.82
N GLY A 257 -0.15 1.85 17.60
CA GLY A 257 -1.52 2.09 18.06
C GLY A 257 -2.43 0.87 17.97
N GLU A 258 -3.63 1.00 18.56
CA GLU A 258 -4.54 -0.14 18.81
C GLU A 258 -5.72 -0.23 17.83
N GLN A 259 -6.12 0.87 17.18
CA GLN A 259 -7.29 0.96 16.28
C GLN A 259 -7.07 0.30 14.90
N ILE A 260 -6.25 -0.75 14.83
CA ILE A 260 -5.66 -1.26 13.59
C ILE A 260 -6.29 -2.55 13.08
N ALA A 261 -7.28 -3.10 13.79
CA ALA A 261 -7.74 -4.48 13.59
C ALA A 261 -8.15 -4.81 12.14
N PRO A 262 -8.91 -3.97 11.41
CA PRO A 262 -9.26 -4.26 10.01
C PRO A 262 -8.05 -4.22 9.06
N GLY A 263 -7.15 -3.25 9.27
CA GLY A 263 -6.00 -2.98 8.40
C GLY A 263 -4.75 -3.81 8.69
N LEU A 264 -4.69 -4.52 9.83
CA LEU A 264 -3.55 -5.36 10.20
C LEU A 264 -3.62 -6.73 9.50
N LEU A 265 -2.99 -6.81 8.33
CA LEU A 265 -3.02 -7.96 7.42
C LEU A 265 -1.70 -8.75 7.38
N SER A 266 -0.57 -8.15 7.74
CA SER A 266 0.76 -8.78 7.67
C SER A 266 0.87 -10.12 8.43
N PRO A 267 0.14 -10.39 9.54
CA PRO A 267 0.14 -11.72 10.15
C PRO A 267 -0.44 -12.83 9.27
N ARG A 268 -1.27 -12.46 8.27
CA ARG A 268 -2.05 -13.37 7.42
C ARG A 268 -1.59 -13.40 5.96
N ILE A 269 -1.00 -12.31 5.46
CA ILE A 269 -0.55 -12.21 4.07
C ILE A 269 0.91 -11.80 3.91
N GLY A 270 1.62 -11.50 5.00
CA GLY A 270 2.99 -10.97 4.98
C GLY A 270 3.08 -9.50 4.59
N ASN A 271 4.30 -9.00 4.43
CA ASN A 271 4.61 -7.64 4.06
C ASN A 271 4.55 -7.47 2.53
N THR A 272 3.59 -6.67 2.08
CA THR A 272 3.35 -6.34 0.66
C THR A 272 4.02 -5.02 0.24
N TYR A 273 5.02 -4.55 0.99
CA TYR A 273 5.89 -3.42 0.67
C TYR A 273 5.10 -2.15 0.29
N ALA A 274 5.22 -1.62 -0.93
CA ALA A 274 4.48 -0.42 -1.38
C ALA A 274 2.97 -0.58 -1.31
N GLY A 275 2.47 -1.82 -1.33
CA GLY A 275 1.07 -2.15 -1.13
C GLY A 275 0.60 -2.19 0.32
N SER A 276 1.50 -2.16 1.30
CA SER A 276 1.25 -2.54 2.70
C SER A 276 0.30 -1.61 3.46
N ALA A 277 0.48 -0.30 3.35
CA ALA A 277 -0.43 0.67 3.97
C ALA A 277 -1.74 0.80 3.17
N VAL A 278 -1.67 0.84 1.83
CA VAL A 278 -2.84 1.01 0.97
C VAL A 278 -3.79 -0.19 1.02
N ILE A 279 -3.29 -1.42 1.13
CA ILE A 279 -4.16 -2.60 1.30
C ILE A 279 -4.78 -2.69 2.69
N GLY A 280 -4.09 -2.16 3.72
CA GLY A 280 -4.67 -1.98 5.04
C GLY A 280 -5.83 -0.99 4.98
N LEU A 281 -5.69 0.11 4.23
CA LEU A 281 -6.75 1.08 4.01
C LEU A 281 -7.97 0.47 3.30
N THR A 282 -7.78 -0.36 2.27
CA THR A 282 -8.92 -1.01 1.61
C THR A 282 -9.67 -1.96 2.54
N ALA A 283 -8.97 -2.72 3.38
CA ALA A 283 -9.61 -3.59 4.37
C ALA A 283 -10.39 -2.80 5.43
N THR A 284 -9.89 -1.63 5.82
CA THR A 284 -10.61 -0.71 6.71
C THR A 284 -11.85 -0.12 6.02
N LEU A 285 -11.74 0.34 4.77
CA LEU A 285 -12.89 0.87 4.01
C LEU A 285 -13.98 -0.18 3.75
N ASP A 286 -13.63 -1.46 3.69
CA ASP A 286 -14.61 -2.55 3.56
C ASP A 286 -15.51 -2.71 4.80
N VAL A 287 -15.13 -2.16 5.95
CA VAL A 287 -15.91 -2.28 7.21
C VAL A 287 -16.31 -0.95 7.84
N ALA A 288 -15.64 0.16 7.49
CA ALA A 288 -15.93 1.46 8.05
C ALA A 288 -17.35 1.95 7.75
N GLU A 289 -17.89 2.80 8.62
CA GLU A 289 -19.23 3.40 8.50
C GLU A 289 -19.13 4.89 8.14
N PRO A 290 -20.18 5.48 7.53
CA PRO A 290 -20.21 6.91 7.28
C PRO A 290 -19.93 7.74 8.55
N GLY A 291 -19.05 8.73 8.42
CA GLY A 291 -18.59 9.55 9.55
C GLY A 291 -17.35 9.03 10.27
N ASP A 292 -16.93 7.78 10.05
CA ASP A 292 -15.69 7.26 10.64
C ASP A 292 -14.47 8.04 10.14
N HIS A 293 -13.56 8.34 11.06
CA HIS A 293 -12.26 8.90 10.74
C HIS A 293 -11.19 7.81 10.71
N ILE A 294 -10.35 7.83 9.68
CA ILE A 294 -9.28 6.86 9.45
C ILE A 294 -7.95 7.60 9.34
N LEU A 295 -7.01 7.25 10.22
CA LEU A 295 -5.61 7.68 10.12
C LEU A 295 -4.83 6.64 9.30
N VAL A 296 -4.14 7.06 8.25
CA VAL A 296 -3.23 6.18 7.49
C VAL A 296 -1.83 6.73 7.58
N VAL A 297 -0.86 5.93 8.03
CA VAL A 297 0.55 6.32 8.10
C VAL A 297 1.43 5.26 7.45
N SER A 298 2.03 5.60 6.33
CA SER A 298 2.95 4.72 5.61
C SER A 298 4.37 4.84 6.13
N TYR A 299 5.23 3.94 5.66
CA TYR A 299 6.65 4.01 5.88
C TYR A 299 7.35 3.37 4.69
N GLY A 300 8.45 3.98 4.27
CA GLY A 300 9.41 3.39 3.35
C GLY A 300 10.82 3.66 3.85
N SER A 301 11.66 2.64 3.77
CA SER A 301 13.07 2.74 4.12
C SER A 301 13.85 3.68 3.21
N GLY A 302 14.95 4.24 3.72
CA GLY A 302 15.75 5.27 3.06
C GLY A 302 15.78 6.67 3.68
N ALA A 303 14.84 7.21 4.47
CA ALA A 303 13.53 6.72 4.88
C ALA A 303 12.49 7.87 4.96
N GLY A 304 11.21 7.51 5.00
CA GLY A 304 10.13 8.48 5.05
C GLY A 304 8.76 7.87 5.36
N SER A 305 7.83 8.73 5.76
CA SER A 305 6.43 8.38 6.06
C SER A 305 5.49 9.44 5.51
N ASP A 306 4.35 9.01 4.96
CA ASP A 306 3.20 9.87 4.70
C ASP A 306 2.12 9.57 5.72
N ALA A 307 1.47 10.61 6.26
CA ALA A 307 0.26 10.51 7.06
C ALA A 307 -0.92 11.13 6.32
N PHE A 308 -2.10 10.52 6.42
CA PHE A 308 -3.36 11.01 5.84
C PHE A 308 -4.49 10.92 6.86
N SER A 309 -5.30 11.97 6.95
CA SER A 309 -6.58 11.95 7.67
C SER A 309 -7.71 11.82 6.67
N LEU A 310 -8.56 10.82 6.88
CA LEU A 310 -9.69 10.51 6.01
C LEU A 310 -10.97 10.52 6.82
N ARG A 311 -12.05 11.06 6.25
CA ARG A 311 -13.41 10.95 6.80
C ARG A 311 -14.32 10.22 5.82
N VAL A 312 -14.90 9.10 6.24
CA VAL A 312 -15.79 8.26 5.42
C VAL A 312 -17.11 8.99 5.17
N THR A 313 -17.65 8.85 3.97
CA THR A 313 -18.91 9.48 3.55
C THR A 313 -20.03 8.45 3.39
N ASP A 314 -21.27 8.91 3.29
CA ASP A 314 -22.45 8.08 3.02
C ASP A 314 -22.34 7.28 1.71
N ARG A 315 -21.46 7.70 0.79
CA ARG A 315 -21.28 7.03 -0.50
C ARG A 315 -20.69 5.63 -0.35
N ILE A 316 -19.96 5.36 0.73
CA ILE A 316 -19.32 4.05 0.94
C ILE A 316 -20.35 2.91 0.86
N ASP A 317 -21.54 3.07 1.44
CA ASP A 317 -22.56 2.01 1.51
C ASP A 317 -23.20 1.70 0.15
N GLN A 318 -23.11 2.64 -0.79
CA GLN A 318 -23.68 2.49 -2.13
C GLN A 318 -22.78 1.67 -3.06
N VAL A 319 -21.45 1.72 -2.85
CA VAL A 319 -20.48 1.21 -3.83
C VAL A 319 -19.51 0.18 -3.29
N ARG A 320 -19.38 0.03 -1.97
CA ARG A 320 -18.45 -0.92 -1.32
C ARG A 320 -18.52 -2.33 -1.91
N ASN A 321 -19.72 -2.80 -2.22
CA ASN A 321 -19.99 -4.15 -2.70
C ASN A 321 -19.96 -4.31 -4.24
N ASN A 322 -19.61 -3.26 -4.99
CA ASN A 322 -19.52 -3.34 -6.46
C ASN A 322 -18.28 -4.11 -6.96
N ALA A 323 -17.38 -4.49 -6.06
CA ALA A 323 -16.20 -5.30 -6.34
C ALA A 323 -15.85 -6.18 -5.13
N LEU A 324 -14.93 -7.12 -5.31
CA LEU A 324 -14.47 -7.99 -4.23
C LEU A 324 -13.84 -7.18 -3.08
N THR A 325 -14.17 -7.55 -1.86
CA THR A 325 -13.54 -7.00 -0.66
C THR A 325 -12.13 -7.54 -0.48
N THR A 326 -11.31 -6.84 0.28
CA THR A 326 -9.96 -7.26 0.67
C THR A 326 -10.00 -8.61 1.37
N GLU A 327 -10.96 -8.82 2.28
CA GLU A 327 -11.14 -10.10 2.96
C GLU A 327 -11.50 -11.23 1.98
N ALA A 328 -12.29 -10.97 0.94
CA ALA A 328 -12.58 -11.96 -0.10
C ALA A 328 -11.31 -12.39 -0.87
N TYR A 329 -10.41 -11.45 -1.16
CA TYR A 329 -9.09 -11.75 -1.75
C TYR A 329 -8.20 -12.57 -0.82
N ILE A 330 -8.28 -12.36 0.49
CA ILE A 330 -7.52 -13.16 1.45
C ILE A 330 -8.14 -14.55 1.61
N GLY A 331 -9.47 -14.64 1.64
CA GLY A 331 -10.25 -15.87 1.85
C GLY A 331 -10.16 -16.87 0.70
N ARG A 332 -9.94 -16.41 -0.55
CA ARG A 332 -9.78 -17.30 -1.73
C ARG A 332 -8.44 -18.05 -1.78
N ARG A 333 -7.68 -18.06 -0.68
CA ARG A 333 -6.32 -18.59 -0.61
C ARG A 333 -6.20 -20.07 -1.00
N THR A 334 -5.03 -20.44 -1.50
CA THR A 334 -4.63 -21.84 -1.72
C THR A 334 -3.24 -22.04 -1.13
N GLU A 335 -3.13 -22.97 -0.19
CA GLU A 335 -1.85 -23.29 0.47
C GLU A 335 -0.89 -23.97 -0.52
N ILE A 336 0.39 -23.61 -0.46
CA ILE A 336 1.47 -24.22 -1.25
C ILE A 336 2.65 -24.59 -0.35
N ASP A 337 3.44 -25.56 -0.79
CA ASP A 337 4.66 -25.99 -0.11
C ASP A 337 5.89 -25.16 -0.50
N TYR A 338 6.99 -25.37 0.21
CA TYR A 338 8.25 -24.66 -0.06
C TYR A 338 8.82 -24.94 -1.47
N ALA A 339 8.62 -26.15 -2.01
CA ALA A 339 9.08 -26.51 -3.34
C ALA A 339 8.34 -25.72 -4.43
N THR A 340 7.01 -25.63 -4.32
CA THR A 340 6.17 -24.82 -5.21
C THR A 340 6.53 -23.34 -5.08
N TYR A 341 6.73 -22.84 -3.85
CA TYR A 341 7.16 -21.47 -3.61
C TYR A 341 8.49 -21.13 -4.29
N THR A 342 9.50 -22.00 -4.14
CA THR A 342 10.83 -21.75 -4.76
C THR A 342 10.77 -21.80 -6.28
N ARG A 343 9.89 -22.63 -6.86
CA ARG A 343 9.59 -22.63 -8.30
C ARG A 343 8.90 -21.35 -8.75
N TYR A 344 7.85 -20.92 -8.06
CA TYR A 344 7.07 -19.72 -8.45
C TYR A 344 7.85 -18.42 -8.30
N ARG A 345 8.84 -18.40 -7.39
CA ARG A 345 9.69 -17.23 -7.15
C ARG A 345 11.03 -17.27 -7.86
N ASP A 346 11.22 -18.19 -8.81
CA ASP A 346 12.47 -18.40 -9.56
C ASP A 346 13.71 -18.46 -8.64
N LYS A 347 13.57 -19.10 -7.48
CA LYS A 347 14.67 -19.26 -6.51
C LYS A 347 15.64 -20.35 -6.90
N LEU A 348 15.26 -21.20 -7.85
CA LEU A 348 16.07 -22.28 -8.41
C LEU A 348 16.57 -21.81 -9.79
N LYS A 349 17.80 -21.28 -9.85
CA LYS A 349 18.41 -20.91 -11.14
C LYS A 349 18.79 -22.19 -11.89
N MET A 350 18.22 -22.36 -13.09
CA MET A 350 18.42 -23.56 -13.91
C MET A 350 19.67 -23.50 -14.81
N ALA A 351 20.27 -22.32 -14.99
CA ALA A 351 21.62 -22.06 -15.50
C ALA A 351 21.91 -20.55 -15.38
#